data_AF-A0A2G2HXX1-F1
#
_entry.id   AF-A0A2G2HXX1-F1
#
_cell.length_a   1.000
_cell.length_b   1.000
_cell.length_c   1.000
_cell.angle_alpha   90.00
_cell.angle_beta   90.00
_cell.angle_gamma   90.00
#
_symmetry.space_group_name_H-M   'P 1'
#
loop_
_entity.id
_entity.type
_entity.pdbx_description
1 polymer ?
#
loop_
_entity_poly.entity_id
_entity_poly.type
_entity_poly.pdbx_seq_one_letter_code
_entity_poly.pdbx_strand_id
1 'polypeptide(L)'
;MTEKTRGKVLNWKRHARFPYHFGFIRPNDDSSAGENVYFKSDDNAPLSPTPFPGAEVEFDLQHRDETDGQASYFAANVRVLSAPQAVEKSDTVRGIVKFFNDKTGFGFVETDKGDVHVGGLGRTASHSGTPLRGGDIVEVSYAEGDRGKTARAITRVGHEPSPQWGDPFNDFFEFSSGDWKRKLAELAEKESWEFKNGDSHTDFPVLSSYIEHTVRRLQEMDNGLLFSNDGSSLAFNTGLVTDSQEQIFGFASKSNGEGLRPWVLKRFLREGERAYSEIFGGKKPPLASYWDDPAQLIFDPRLSLEIDTTHILARLDRFPDILRENEHMARNAVIAAKAGAELRAYRNYKVAVPQYFRDKGGKGELQLLLPICLEKPSRADLAITVAKTASDDAYRSATVLTLDQAYNNARLLARPDREWLDPDFE
;
A
#
# COMPACT_ATOMS: atom_id res chain seq x y z
N MET A 1 -42.14 -12.60 -31.76
CA MET A 1 -42.31 -12.68 -30.30
C MET A 1 -40.91 -12.87 -29.74
N THR A 2 -40.35 -11.87 -29.06
CA THR A 2 -39.09 -12.03 -28.31
C THR A 2 -39.39 -12.89 -27.09
N GLU A 3 -38.63 -13.97 -26.92
CA GLU A 3 -38.75 -14.85 -25.75
C GLU A 3 -38.21 -14.11 -24.53
N LYS A 4 -39.03 -14.04 -23.47
CA LYS A 4 -38.66 -13.36 -22.22
C LYS A 4 -37.87 -14.34 -21.35
N THR A 5 -36.63 -13.99 -21.07
CA THR A 5 -35.72 -14.78 -20.23
C THR A 5 -35.69 -14.22 -18.82
N ARG A 6 -35.49 -15.09 -17.83
CA ARG A 6 -35.25 -14.69 -16.43
C ARG A 6 -33.81 -14.92 -16.04
N GLY A 7 -33.32 -14.12 -15.11
CA GLY A 7 -31.96 -14.27 -14.59
C GLY A 7 -31.72 -13.52 -13.30
N LYS A 8 -30.51 -13.66 -12.76
CA LYS A 8 -30.04 -12.93 -11.58
C LYS A 8 -28.98 -11.91 -11.96
N VAL A 9 -29.14 -10.68 -11.47
CA VAL A 9 -28.14 -9.62 -11.64
C VAL A 9 -26.86 -10.00 -10.89
N LEU A 10 -25.72 -10.02 -11.56
CA LEU A 10 -24.42 -10.32 -10.95
C LEU A 10 -23.77 -9.07 -10.37
N ASN A 11 -23.90 -7.95 -11.08
CA ASN A 11 -23.40 -6.65 -10.63
C ASN A 11 -24.19 -5.52 -11.27
N TRP A 12 -24.10 -4.33 -10.65
CA TRP A 12 -24.66 -3.09 -11.15
C TRP A 12 -23.73 -1.94 -10.74
N LYS A 13 -23.11 -1.27 -11.71
CA LYS A 13 -22.04 -0.28 -11.49
C LYS A 13 -22.22 0.93 -12.39
N ARG A 14 -21.78 2.11 -11.94
CA ARG A 14 -21.72 3.32 -12.76
C ARG A 14 -20.56 3.21 -13.75
N HIS A 15 -20.78 3.55 -15.02
CA HIS A 15 -19.73 3.58 -16.03
C HIS A 15 -18.74 4.71 -15.75
N ALA A 16 -17.43 4.43 -15.83
CA ALA A 16 -16.40 5.38 -15.41
C ALA A 16 -16.33 6.65 -16.28
N ARG A 17 -16.67 6.53 -17.58
CA ARG A 17 -16.56 7.61 -18.58
C ARG A 17 -17.89 8.13 -19.12
N PHE A 18 -18.99 7.42 -18.87
CA PHE A 18 -20.28 7.69 -19.51
C PHE A 18 -21.39 7.75 -18.46
N PRO A 19 -22.46 8.54 -18.68
CA PRO A 19 -23.48 8.81 -17.67
C PRO A 19 -24.49 7.67 -17.44
N TYR A 20 -24.14 6.41 -17.76
CA TYR A 20 -25.01 5.26 -17.56
C TYR A 20 -24.48 4.29 -16.49
N HIS A 21 -25.37 3.43 -15.99
CA HIS A 21 -25.01 2.27 -15.20
C HIS A 21 -25.04 1.01 -16.07
N PHE A 22 -24.20 0.04 -15.75
CA PHE A 22 -24.15 -1.23 -16.45
C PHE A 22 -23.99 -2.39 -15.47
N GLY A 23 -24.35 -3.57 -15.95
CA GLY A 23 -24.24 -4.80 -15.20
C GLY A 23 -24.20 -6.03 -16.07
N PHE A 24 -24.15 -7.18 -15.41
CA PHE A 24 -24.26 -8.48 -16.04
C PHE A 24 -25.37 -9.30 -15.38
N ILE A 25 -26.08 -10.10 -16.15
CA ILE A 25 -27.14 -11.01 -15.70
C ILE A 25 -26.71 -12.44 -15.98
N ARG A 26 -26.88 -13.34 -15.01
CA ARG A 26 -26.85 -14.79 -15.24
C ARG A 26 -28.26 -15.24 -15.62
N PRO A 27 -28.49 -15.73 -16.85
CA PRO A 27 -29.76 -16.36 -17.22
C PRO A 27 -30.03 -17.60 -16.34
N ASN A 28 -31.31 -17.90 -16.08
CA ASN A 28 -31.72 -19.07 -15.31
C ASN A 28 -31.76 -20.37 -16.15
N ASP A 29 -31.90 -20.27 -17.47
CA ASP A 29 -31.97 -21.42 -18.38
C ASP A 29 -30.59 -21.78 -18.96
N ASP A 30 -30.28 -23.08 -19.00
CA ASP A 30 -29.05 -23.65 -19.56
C ASP A 30 -28.96 -23.55 -21.10
N SER A 31 -29.99 -23.05 -21.78
CA SER A 31 -30.10 -22.99 -23.25
C SER A 31 -29.40 -21.76 -23.87
N SER A 32 -29.18 -20.70 -23.10
CA SER A 32 -28.29 -19.60 -23.50
C SER A 32 -26.87 -19.98 -23.09
N ALA A 33 -26.04 -20.33 -24.07
CA ALA A 33 -24.65 -20.75 -23.93
C ALA A 33 -23.92 -20.04 -22.77
N GLY A 34 -23.91 -20.62 -21.57
CA GLY A 34 -23.20 -20.31 -20.30
C GLY A 34 -22.65 -18.90 -19.99
N GLU A 35 -22.99 -17.85 -20.73
CA GLU A 35 -22.32 -16.57 -20.75
C GLU A 35 -23.16 -15.51 -20.04
N ASN A 36 -22.49 -14.68 -19.27
CA ASN A 36 -23.12 -13.60 -18.53
C ASN A 36 -23.58 -12.51 -19.51
N VAL A 37 -24.86 -12.18 -19.50
CA VAL A 37 -25.50 -11.26 -20.46
C VAL A 37 -25.32 -9.82 -19.99
N TYR A 38 -24.79 -8.96 -20.87
CA TYR A 38 -24.57 -7.55 -20.56
C TYR A 38 -25.88 -6.75 -20.58
N PHE A 39 -26.04 -5.80 -19.65
CA PHE A 39 -27.16 -4.85 -19.68
C PHE A 39 -26.73 -3.46 -19.17
N LYS A 40 -27.44 -2.42 -19.60
CA LYS A 40 -27.18 -1.04 -19.19
C LYS A 40 -28.47 -0.25 -18.97
N SER A 41 -28.40 0.81 -18.18
CA SER A 41 -29.49 1.78 -18.04
C SER A 41 -29.61 2.63 -19.29
N ASP A 42 -30.84 2.99 -19.65
CA ASP A 42 -31.09 4.10 -20.57
C ASP A 42 -30.93 5.43 -19.81
N ASP A 43 -30.26 6.41 -20.43
CA ASP A 43 -30.01 7.73 -19.83
C ASP A 43 -31.34 8.48 -19.56
N ASN A 44 -32.39 8.19 -20.34
CA ASN A 44 -33.70 8.85 -20.21
C ASN A 44 -34.73 8.04 -19.42
N ALA A 45 -34.42 6.79 -19.05
CA ALA A 45 -35.33 5.90 -18.35
C ALA A 45 -34.54 4.96 -17.41
N PRO A 46 -34.19 5.41 -16.19
CA PRO A 46 -33.50 4.56 -15.24
C PRO A 46 -34.37 3.36 -14.85
N LEU A 47 -33.73 2.19 -14.71
CA LEU A 47 -34.40 0.98 -14.27
C LEU A 47 -34.96 1.16 -12.85
N SER A 48 -36.26 0.91 -12.69
CA SER A 48 -36.99 1.01 -11.43
C SER A 48 -37.81 -0.28 -11.20
N PRO A 49 -37.62 -1.01 -10.08
CA PRO A 49 -36.62 -0.79 -9.03
C PRO A 49 -35.16 -0.79 -9.55
N THR A 50 -34.26 -0.11 -8.84
CA THR A 50 -32.83 -0.10 -9.21
C THR A 50 -32.23 -1.51 -9.06
N PRO A 51 -31.54 -2.06 -10.08
CA PRO A 51 -30.89 -3.36 -9.99
C PRO A 51 -29.85 -3.41 -8.87
N PHE A 52 -29.74 -4.58 -8.24
CA PHE A 52 -28.71 -4.88 -7.24
C PHE A 52 -28.19 -6.31 -7.43
N PRO A 53 -26.95 -6.62 -7.03
CA PRO A 53 -26.43 -7.99 -7.12
C PRO A 53 -27.37 -8.98 -6.43
N GLY A 54 -27.83 -10.01 -7.14
CA GLY A 54 -28.77 -11.03 -6.69
C GLY A 54 -30.25 -10.75 -7.02
N ALA A 55 -30.59 -9.55 -7.53
CA ALA A 55 -31.97 -9.24 -7.92
C ALA A 55 -32.43 -10.15 -9.07
N GLU A 56 -33.65 -10.68 -8.99
CA GLU A 56 -34.28 -11.35 -10.12
C GLU A 56 -34.77 -10.34 -11.15
N VAL A 57 -34.49 -10.62 -12.41
CA VAL A 57 -34.86 -9.79 -13.55
C VAL A 57 -35.51 -10.64 -14.63
N GLU A 58 -36.45 -10.02 -15.35
CA GLU A 58 -36.98 -10.50 -16.63
C GLU A 58 -36.42 -9.59 -17.73
N PHE A 59 -36.00 -10.14 -18.86
CA PHE A 59 -35.43 -9.37 -19.96
C PHE A 59 -35.64 -10.05 -21.31
N ASP A 60 -35.54 -9.28 -22.38
CA ASP A 60 -35.52 -9.78 -23.75
C ASP A 60 -34.05 -10.02 -24.15
N LEU A 61 -33.68 -11.26 -24.44
CA LEU A 61 -32.34 -11.58 -24.93
C LEU A 61 -32.22 -11.12 -26.38
N GLN A 62 -31.25 -10.25 -26.65
CA GLN A 62 -30.95 -9.76 -28.00
C GLN A 62 -29.54 -10.17 -28.40
N HIS A 63 -29.39 -10.48 -29.68
CA HIS A 63 -28.13 -10.81 -30.32
C HIS A 63 -27.64 -9.62 -31.14
N ARG A 64 -26.36 -9.28 -31.02
CA ARG A 64 -25.72 -8.34 -31.94
C ARG A 64 -24.58 -9.04 -32.66
N ASP A 65 -24.64 -9.03 -33.98
CA ASP A 65 -23.49 -9.40 -34.81
C ASP A 65 -22.44 -8.28 -34.68
N GLU A 66 -21.27 -8.59 -34.12
CA GLU A 66 -20.11 -7.71 -34.20
C GLU A 66 -19.33 -7.97 -35.49
N THR A 67 -18.69 -6.92 -36.01
CA THR A 67 -17.86 -6.95 -37.22
C THR A 67 -16.68 -7.93 -37.17
N ASP A 68 -16.31 -8.42 -35.98
CA ASP A 68 -15.19 -9.35 -35.76
C ASP A 68 -15.61 -10.81 -35.56
N GLY A 69 -16.89 -11.16 -35.83
CA GLY A 69 -17.34 -12.56 -35.88
C GLY A 69 -17.55 -13.24 -34.53
N GLN A 70 -17.52 -12.48 -33.42
CA GLN A 70 -17.89 -12.96 -32.09
C GLN A 70 -19.27 -12.41 -31.71
N ALA A 71 -20.24 -13.31 -31.52
CA ALA A 71 -21.58 -12.99 -31.07
C ALA A 71 -21.57 -12.38 -29.66
N SER A 72 -22.14 -11.19 -29.46
CA SER A 72 -22.35 -10.63 -28.12
C SER A 72 -23.84 -10.57 -27.77
N TYR A 73 -24.20 -11.18 -26.64
CA TYR A 73 -25.56 -11.19 -26.11
C TYR A 73 -25.78 -10.00 -25.17
N PHE A 74 -26.88 -9.29 -25.34
CA PHE A 74 -27.28 -8.22 -24.43
C PHE A 74 -28.76 -8.34 -24.03
N ALA A 75 -29.06 -7.90 -22.82
CA ALA A 75 -30.42 -7.88 -22.29
C ALA A 75 -31.07 -6.52 -22.58
N ALA A 76 -32.17 -6.55 -23.31
CA ALA A 76 -33.04 -5.41 -23.54
C ALA A 76 -34.30 -5.51 -22.69
N ASN A 77 -35.02 -4.40 -22.52
CA ASN A 77 -36.29 -4.34 -21.78
C ASN A 77 -36.22 -4.98 -20.38
N VAL A 78 -35.09 -4.80 -19.69
CA VAL A 78 -34.86 -5.39 -18.36
C VAL A 78 -35.88 -4.85 -17.37
N ARG A 79 -36.56 -5.77 -16.67
CA ARG A 79 -37.50 -5.48 -15.61
C ARG A 79 -37.05 -6.16 -14.33
N VAL A 80 -36.78 -5.38 -13.30
CA VAL A 80 -36.44 -5.92 -11.97
C VAL A 80 -37.71 -6.45 -11.31
N LEU A 81 -37.70 -7.74 -10.97
CA LEU A 81 -38.83 -8.45 -10.36
C LEU A 81 -38.74 -8.46 -8.84
N SER A 82 -37.53 -8.39 -8.28
CA SER A 82 -37.32 -8.35 -6.83
C SER A 82 -37.33 -6.90 -6.31
N ALA A 83 -38.10 -6.63 -5.26
CA ALA A 83 -37.86 -5.44 -4.45
C ALA A 83 -36.51 -5.60 -3.71
N PRO A 84 -35.76 -4.50 -3.46
CA PRO A 84 -34.63 -4.58 -2.54
C PRO A 84 -35.17 -5.08 -1.20
N GLN A 85 -34.82 -6.30 -0.83
CA GLN A 85 -35.08 -6.75 0.53
C GLN A 85 -34.32 -5.80 1.45
N ALA A 86 -35.02 -5.24 2.45
CA ALA A 86 -34.34 -4.62 3.56
C ALA A 86 -33.32 -5.65 4.07
N VAL A 87 -32.06 -5.25 4.19
CA VAL A 87 -31.01 -6.11 4.72
C VAL A 87 -31.49 -6.56 6.10
N GLU A 88 -31.97 -7.79 6.21
CA GLU A 88 -32.29 -8.35 7.50
C GLU A 88 -30.98 -8.36 8.29
N LYS A 89 -31.02 -7.82 9.51
CA LYS A 89 -29.88 -7.77 10.44
C LYS A 89 -29.29 -9.16 10.76
N SER A 90 -29.90 -10.25 10.29
CA SER A 90 -29.58 -11.64 10.61
C SER A 90 -28.39 -12.24 9.83
N ASP A 91 -27.97 -11.66 8.69
CA ASP A 91 -26.90 -12.23 7.83
C ASP A 91 -25.56 -11.46 7.89
N THR A 92 -25.37 -10.61 8.90
CA THR A 92 -24.11 -9.87 9.06
C THR A 92 -23.10 -10.73 9.81
N VAL A 93 -21.93 -10.95 9.23
CA VAL A 93 -20.83 -11.68 9.86
C VAL A 93 -19.75 -10.72 10.34
N ARG A 94 -19.09 -11.06 11.44
CA ARG A 94 -17.94 -10.31 11.93
C ARG A 94 -16.67 -10.80 11.23
N GLY A 95 -15.79 -9.88 10.90
CA GLY A 95 -14.53 -10.19 10.24
C GLY A 95 -13.41 -9.20 10.54
N ILE A 96 -12.22 -9.54 10.06
CA ILE A 96 -11.00 -8.72 10.17
C ILE A 96 -10.54 -8.34 8.77
N VAL A 97 -10.30 -7.06 8.53
CA VAL A 97 -9.75 -6.60 7.26
C VAL A 97 -8.32 -7.13 7.11
N LYS A 98 -8.05 -7.90 6.04
CA LYS A 98 -6.70 -8.35 5.67
C LYS A 98 -5.91 -7.22 5.04
N PHE A 99 -6.54 -6.54 4.08
CA PHE A 99 -6.02 -5.32 3.47
C PHE A 99 -7.14 -4.58 2.74
N PHE A 100 -6.93 -3.29 2.52
CA PHE A 100 -7.78 -2.48 1.66
C PHE A 100 -6.94 -1.41 0.98
N ASN A 101 -7.05 -1.31 -0.34
CA ASN A 101 -6.44 -0.25 -1.13
C ASN A 101 -7.50 0.81 -1.43
N ASP A 102 -7.29 2.02 -0.92
CA ASP A 102 -8.22 3.13 -1.06
C ASP A 102 -8.30 3.67 -2.50
N LYS A 103 -7.18 3.71 -3.22
CA LYS A 103 -7.08 4.15 -4.61
C LYS A 103 -7.91 3.25 -5.54
N THR A 104 -7.71 1.94 -5.48
CA THR A 104 -8.45 0.97 -6.31
C THR A 104 -9.83 0.65 -5.76
N GLY A 105 -10.05 0.86 -4.46
CA GLY A 105 -11.28 0.48 -3.76
C GLY A 105 -11.43 -1.03 -3.64
N PHE A 106 -10.32 -1.75 -3.52
CA PHE A 106 -10.26 -3.21 -3.51
C PHE A 106 -9.61 -3.70 -2.22
N GLY A 107 -10.21 -4.71 -1.59
CA GLY A 107 -9.65 -5.34 -0.41
C GLY A 107 -10.36 -6.63 -0.03
N PHE A 108 -9.95 -7.21 1.09
CA PHE A 108 -10.52 -8.44 1.61
C PHE A 108 -10.71 -8.38 3.12
N VAL A 109 -11.77 -9.05 3.57
CA VAL A 109 -12.10 -9.27 4.97
C VAL A 109 -12.12 -10.77 5.24
N GLU A 110 -11.36 -11.21 6.23
CA GLU A 110 -11.41 -12.56 6.78
C GLU A 110 -12.64 -12.72 7.67
N THR A 111 -13.43 -13.76 7.45
CA THR A 111 -14.57 -14.11 8.33
C THR A 111 -14.53 -15.59 8.66
N ASP A 112 -15.32 -16.03 9.64
CA ASP A 112 -15.50 -17.45 9.95
C ASP A 112 -16.18 -18.22 8.79
N LYS A 113 -16.79 -17.52 7.84
CA LYS A 113 -17.38 -18.08 6.62
C LYS A 113 -16.44 -17.98 5.41
N GLY A 114 -15.17 -17.61 5.60
CA GLY A 114 -14.20 -17.41 4.52
C GLY A 114 -14.07 -15.96 4.06
N ASP A 115 -13.23 -15.73 3.07
CA ASP A 115 -12.86 -14.37 2.65
C ASP A 115 -13.99 -13.67 1.87
N VAL A 116 -14.23 -12.41 2.24
CA VAL A 116 -15.19 -11.52 1.58
C VAL A 116 -14.43 -10.43 0.85
N HIS A 117 -14.66 -10.34 -0.46
CA HIS A 117 -14.15 -9.27 -1.30
C HIS A 117 -14.88 -7.95 -1.00
N VAL A 118 -14.11 -6.87 -0.78
CA VAL A 118 -14.61 -5.54 -0.48
C VAL A 118 -14.28 -4.59 -1.64
N GLY A 119 -15.34 -3.97 -2.17
CA GLY A 119 -15.24 -2.92 -3.19
C GLY A 119 -15.17 -1.50 -2.60
N GLY A 120 -15.63 -0.51 -3.36
CA GLY A 120 -15.59 0.91 -2.97
C GLY A 120 -16.25 1.27 -1.63
N LEU A 121 -17.13 0.40 -1.09
CA LEU A 121 -17.70 0.55 0.26
C LEU A 121 -16.64 0.67 1.35
N GLY A 122 -15.48 0.01 1.18
CA GLY A 122 -14.38 0.08 2.14
C GLY A 122 -13.75 1.47 2.28
N ARG A 123 -14.04 2.41 1.36
CA ARG A 123 -13.53 3.80 1.46
C ARG A 123 -14.20 4.61 2.56
N THR A 124 -15.41 4.24 2.94
CA THR A 124 -16.26 5.01 3.86
C THR A 124 -16.83 4.15 4.99
N ALA A 125 -16.31 2.95 5.18
CA ALA A 125 -16.86 1.98 6.14
C ALA A 125 -16.54 2.31 7.60
N SER A 126 -15.65 3.28 7.86
CA SER A 126 -15.30 3.70 9.22
C SER A 126 -16.20 4.83 9.73
N HIS A 127 -16.27 4.93 11.07
CA HIS A 127 -17.01 5.98 11.77
C HIS A 127 -16.52 7.41 11.43
N SER A 128 -15.27 7.56 10.99
CA SER A 128 -14.65 8.84 10.61
C SER A 128 -14.68 9.08 9.08
N GLY A 129 -15.27 8.19 8.28
CA GLY A 129 -15.22 8.27 6.83
C GLY A 129 -13.82 8.04 6.23
N THR A 130 -12.91 7.48 7.02
CA THR A 130 -11.61 6.99 6.55
C THR A 130 -11.73 5.62 5.88
N PRO A 131 -10.84 5.28 4.93
CA PRO A 131 -10.84 3.96 4.33
C PRO A 131 -10.39 2.89 5.34
N LEU A 132 -10.87 1.66 5.13
CA LEU A 132 -10.45 0.51 5.93
C LEU A 132 -8.94 0.31 5.90
N ARG A 133 -8.42 -0.27 6.97
CA ARG A 133 -7.02 -0.67 7.13
C ARG A 133 -6.96 -2.10 7.63
N GLY A 134 -5.83 -2.77 7.39
CA GLY A 134 -5.60 -4.09 7.95
C GLY A 134 -5.74 -4.07 9.48
N GLY A 135 -6.33 -5.13 10.05
CA GLY A 135 -6.64 -5.21 11.49
C GLY A 135 -7.93 -4.47 11.91
N ASP A 136 -8.61 -3.74 11.01
CA ASP A 136 -9.95 -3.23 11.31
C ASP A 136 -10.93 -4.41 11.51
N ILE A 137 -11.69 -4.36 12.60
CA ILE A 137 -12.79 -5.29 12.87
C ILE A 137 -14.05 -4.71 12.24
N VAL A 138 -14.71 -5.51 11.42
CA VAL A 138 -15.89 -5.09 10.66
C VAL A 138 -17.06 -6.05 10.87
N GLU A 139 -18.25 -5.49 10.76
CA GLU A 139 -19.49 -6.21 10.50
C GLU A 139 -19.79 -6.08 9.01
N VAL A 140 -19.88 -7.22 8.31
CA VAL A 140 -20.05 -7.27 6.85
C VAL A 140 -21.19 -8.22 6.48
N SER A 141 -22.07 -7.77 5.60
CA SER A 141 -23.00 -8.66 4.88
C SER A 141 -22.48 -8.88 3.47
N TYR A 142 -22.69 -10.07 2.92
CA TYR A 142 -22.15 -10.43 1.60
C TYR A 142 -23.18 -11.15 0.73
N ALA A 143 -22.91 -11.16 -0.57
CA ALA A 143 -23.60 -12.01 -1.54
C ALA A 143 -22.62 -13.01 -2.14
N GLU A 144 -23.10 -14.20 -2.47
CA GLU A 144 -22.32 -15.14 -3.29
C GLU A 144 -22.42 -14.79 -4.77
N GLY A 145 -21.29 -14.91 -5.47
CA GLY A 145 -21.17 -14.75 -6.91
C GLY A 145 -19.98 -15.52 -7.44
N ASP A 146 -19.73 -15.43 -8.75
CA ASP A 146 -18.78 -16.30 -9.48
C ASP A 146 -17.33 -16.16 -9.03
N ARG A 147 -17.02 -15.00 -8.44
CA ARG A 147 -15.68 -14.68 -7.94
C ARG A 147 -15.61 -14.76 -6.42
N GLY A 148 -16.55 -15.48 -5.81
CA GLY A 148 -16.67 -15.62 -4.36
C GLY A 148 -17.56 -14.55 -3.73
N LYS A 149 -17.46 -14.44 -2.39
CA LYS A 149 -18.30 -13.57 -1.57
C LYS A 149 -17.94 -12.11 -1.78
N THR A 150 -18.94 -11.27 -2.05
CA THR A 150 -18.74 -9.81 -2.21
C THR A 150 -19.57 -9.04 -1.20
N ALA A 151 -18.92 -8.09 -0.53
CA ALA A 151 -19.57 -7.23 0.47
C ALA A 151 -20.73 -6.41 -0.13
N ARG A 152 -21.89 -6.45 0.54
CA ARG A 152 -23.07 -5.63 0.26
C ARG A 152 -23.17 -4.43 1.22
N ALA A 153 -22.87 -4.66 2.49
CA ALA A 153 -22.74 -3.62 3.49
C ALA A 153 -21.55 -3.95 4.39
N ILE A 154 -20.84 -2.93 4.85
CA ILE A 154 -19.69 -3.10 5.71
C ILE A 154 -19.58 -1.89 6.65
N THR A 155 -19.42 -2.18 7.93
CA THR A 155 -19.26 -1.17 8.98
C THR A 155 -18.09 -1.58 9.87
N ARG A 156 -17.14 -0.67 10.09
CA ARG A 156 -16.06 -0.89 11.06
C ARG A 156 -16.62 -0.76 12.47
N VAL A 157 -16.52 -1.82 13.26
CA VAL A 157 -16.98 -1.90 14.65
C VAL A 157 -15.85 -1.91 15.67
N GLY A 158 -14.60 -2.04 15.21
CA GLY A 158 -13.44 -1.93 16.09
C GLY A 158 -12.13 -2.03 15.33
N HIS A 159 -11.06 -2.23 16.08
CA HIS A 159 -9.71 -2.45 15.60
C HIS A 159 -8.97 -3.33 16.60
N GLU A 160 -8.20 -4.28 16.10
CA GLU A 160 -7.26 -5.08 16.88
C GLU A 160 -5.90 -5.08 16.17
N PRO A 161 -4.81 -4.67 16.86
CA PRO A 161 -3.48 -4.71 16.27
C PRO A 161 -3.16 -6.10 15.74
N SER A 162 -2.80 -6.20 14.46
CA SER A 162 -2.59 -7.49 13.80
C SER A 162 -1.17 -7.58 13.26
N PRO A 163 -0.33 -8.49 13.79
CA PRO A 163 1.00 -8.73 13.25
C PRO A 163 0.99 -9.24 11.80
N GLN A 164 -0.14 -9.82 11.35
CA GLN A 164 -0.26 -10.41 10.01
C GLN A 164 -0.77 -9.41 8.98
N TRP A 165 -1.75 -8.59 9.36
CA TRP A 165 -2.52 -7.75 8.43
C TRP A 165 -2.38 -6.26 8.70
N GLY A 166 -2.06 -5.87 9.93
CA GLY A 166 -1.83 -4.48 10.33
C GLY A 166 -0.38 -4.05 10.15
N ASP A 167 -0.13 -2.78 10.45
CA ASP A 167 1.21 -2.24 10.62
C ASP A 167 1.22 -1.31 11.85
N PRO A 168 2.35 -1.15 12.55
CA PRO A 168 2.38 -0.39 13.80
C PRO A 168 1.94 1.08 13.69
N PHE A 169 2.02 1.68 12.50
CA PHE A 169 1.57 3.05 12.29
C PHE A 169 0.05 3.11 12.18
N ASN A 170 -0.54 2.30 11.30
CA ASN A 170 -1.99 2.19 11.19
C ASN A 170 -2.61 1.54 12.43
N ASP A 171 -1.95 0.68 13.19
CA ASP A 171 -2.50 0.12 14.43
C ASP A 171 -2.54 1.15 15.57
N PHE A 172 -1.67 2.16 15.49
CA PHE A 172 -1.52 3.17 16.54
C PHE A 172 -2.30 4.46 16.27
N PHE A 173 -2.45 4.85 15.00
CA PHE A 173 -3.09 6.11 14.59
C PHE A 173 -4.34 5.92 13.74
N GLU A 174 -5.46 6.48 14.20
CA GLU A 174 -6.57 6.84 13.32
C GLU A 174 -6.25 8.17 12.63
N PHE A 175 -6.66 8.33 11.37
CA PHE A 175 -6.39 9.57 10.64
C PHE A 175 -7.60 10.47 10.67
N SER A 176 -7.44 11.75 10.99
CA SER A 176 -8.55 12.70 10.85
C SER A 176 -8.95 12.96 9.39
N SER A 177 -8.06 12.66 8.43
CA SER A 177 -8.33 12.81 7.01
C SER A 177 -7.46 11.87 6.16
N GLY A 178 -7.99 11.45 5.00
CA GLY A 178 -7.28 10.56 4.06
C GLY A 178 -6.16 11.24 3.25
N ASP A 179 -6.04 12.57 3.30
CA ASP A 179 -5.10 13.38 2.53
C ASP A 179 -3.81 13.74 3.32
N TRP A 180 -3.56 13.09 4.45
CA TRP A 180 -2.43 13.41 5.34
C TRP A 180 -1.07 13.37 4.61
N LYS A 181 -0.89 12.43 3.66
CA LYS A 181 0.32 12.31 2.84
C LYS A 181 0.58 13.57 2.03
N ARG A 182 -0.47 14.07 1.36
CA ARG A 182 -0.41 15.31 0.57
C ARG A 182 -0.07 16.50 1.47
N LYS A 183 -0.77 16.65 2.61
CA LYS A 183 -0.54 17.74 3.57
C LYS A 183 0.89 17.76 4.10
N LEU A 184 1.46 16.59 4.39
CA LEU A 184 2.85 16.49 4.84
C LEU A 184 3.83 16.80 3.70
N ALA A 185 3.60 16.26 2.51
CA ALA A 185 4.43 16.53 1.34
C ALA A 185 4.45 18.02 0.94
N GLU A 186 3.32 18.72 1.13
CA GLU A 186 3.22 20.17 0.88
C GLU A 186 3.92 21.02 1.94
N LEU A 187 4.01 20.51 3.18
CA LEU A 187 4.67 21.21 4.29
C LEU A 187 6.18 20.98 4.31
N ALA A 188 6.62 19.78 3.91
CA ALA A 188 8.01 19.39 3.88
C ALA A 188 8.76 20.01 2.69
N GLU A 189 10.09 20.08 2.85
CA GLU A 189 11.01 20.42 1.78
C GLU A 189 10.75 19.53 0.56
N LYS A 190 10.80 20.14 -0.63
CA LYS A 190 10.43 19.45 -1.86
C LYS A 190 11.36 18.28 -2.17
N GLU A 191 10.77 17.10 -2.30
CA GLU A 191 11.41 15.92 -2.83
C GLU A 191 10.45 15.04 -3.64
N SER A 192 11.01 14.03 -4.31
CA SER A 192 10.24 13.05 -5.07
C SER A 192 9.76 11.93 -4.16
N TRP A 193 8.45 11.87 -3.96
CA TRP A 193 7.78 10.85 -3.13
C TRP A 193 7.20 9.67 -3.91
N GLU A 194 7.44 9.64 -5.23
CA GLU A 194 6.93 8.63 -6.15
C GLU A 194 8.03 7.65 -6.56
N PHE A 195 7.63 6.43 -6.94
CA PHE A 195 8.54 5.48 -7.57
C PHE A 195 8.88 5.93 -8.99
N LYS A 196 10.13 5.68 -9.43
CA LYS A 196 10.61 6.12 -10.75
C LYS A 196 10.47 5.05 -11.82
N ASN A 197 10.55 3.78 -11.45
CA ASN A 197 10.62 2.66 -12.39
C ASN A 197 9.37 1.75 -12.34
N GLY A 198 8.71 1.66 -11.19
CA GLY A 198 7.50 0.86 -10.99
C GLY A 198 6.24 1.70 -10.78
N ASP A 199 5.10 1.11 -11.17
CA ASP A 199 3.79 1.68 -10.85
C ASP A 199 3.49 1.54 -9.35
N SER A 200 2.81 2.55 -8.79
CA SER A 200 2.29 2.50 -7.42
C SER A 200 0.77 2.56 -7.39
N HIS A 201 0.18 1.63 -6.66
CA HIS A 201 -1.26 1.63 -6.35
C HIS A 201 -1.61 2.54 -5.16
N THR A 202 -0.67 3.32 -4.63
CA THR A 202 -0.89 4.31 -3.57
C THR A 202 -0.20 5.62 -3.94
N ASP A 203 -0.78 6.75 -3.57
CA ASP A 203 -0.15 8.06 -3.78
C ASP A 203 0.94 8.27 -2.72
N PHE A 204 2.05 8.92 -3.10
CA PHE A 204 3.21 9.15 -2.24
C PHE A 204 3.74 7.86 -1.56
N PRO A 205 4.03 6.78 -2.32
CA PRO A 205 4.45 5.50 -1.76
C PRO A 205 5.69 5.61 -0.88
N VAL A 206 6.67 6.43 -1.28
CA VAL A 206 7.90 6.63 -0.51
C VAL A 206 7.61 7.34 0.81
N LEU A 207 6.78 8.39 0.79
CA LEU A 207 6.42 9.14 2.00
C LEU A 207 5.63 8.27 2.99
N SER A 208 4.69 7.48 2.49
CA SER A 208 3.89 6.57 3.32
C SER A 208 4.82 5.60 4.05
N SER A 209 5.68 4.91 3.31
CA SER A 209 6.64 3.97 3.87
C SER A 209 7.60 4.66 4.85
N TYR A 210 8.14 5.82 4.48
CA TYR A 210 9.03 6.61 5.32
C TYR A 210 8.41 6.93 6.69
N ILE A 211 7.20 7.48 6.73
CA ILE A 211 6.54 7.84 7.99
C ILE A 211 6.12 6.61 8.79
N GLU A 212 5.60 5.58 8.14
CA GLU A 212 5.22 4.32 8.80
C GLU A 212 6.41 3.70 9.54
N HIS A 213 7.57 3.60 8.87
CA HIS A 213 8.77 3.04 9.47
C HIS A 213 9.45 3.98 10.47
N THR A 214 9.35 5.30 10.29
CA THR A 214 9.86 6.30 11.24
C THR A 214 9.09 6.21 12.57
N VAL A 215 7.76 6.23 12.53
CA VAL A 215 6.95 6.08 13.76
C VAL A 215 7.22 4.75 14.43
N ARG A 216 7.27 3.66 13.65
CA ARG A 216 7.58 2.34 14.20
C ARG A 216 8.91 2.36 14.94
N ARG A 217 9.93 3.04 14.39
CA ARG A 217 11.22 3.16 15.06
C ARG A 217 11.13 3.99 16.34
N LEU A 218 10.39 5.10 16.33
CA LEU A 218 10.18 5.94 17.52
C LEU A 218 9.44 5.18 18.64
N GLN A 219 8.49 4.31 18.31
CA GLN A 219 7.80 3.46 19.28
C GLN A 219 8.75 2.44 19.96
N GLU A 220 9.85 2.07 19.32
CA GLU A 220 10.86 1.15 19.88
C GLU A 220 11.88 1.87 20.78
N MET A 221 11.92 3.20 20.75
CA MET A 221 12.82 4.02 21.55
C MET A 221 12.15 4.40 22.88
N ASP A 222 12.90 4.35 23.99
CA ASP A 222 12.39 4.64 25.34
C ASP A 222 11.76 6.05 25.49
N ASN A 223 12.06 6.97 24.58
CA ASN A 223 11.57 8.35 24.56
C ASN A 223 11.21 8.86 23.15
N GLY A 224 10.92 7.98 22.19
CA GLY A 224 10.66 8.38 20.81
C GLY A 224 9.37 9.18 20.60
N LEU A 225 8.43 9.11 21.55
CA LEU A 225 7.15 9.81 21.53
C LEU A 225 7.07 10.80 22.69
N LEU A 226 6.57 12.00 22.43
CA LEU A 226 6.36 13.04 23.43
C LEU A 226 4.88 13.15 23.78
N PHE A 227 4.55 13.10 25.06
CA PHE A 227 3.18 13.26 25.56
C PHE A 227 3.00 14.61 26.26
N SER A 228 1.82 15.20 26.14
CA SER A 228 1.43 16.37 26.94
C SER A 228 1.31 16.02 28.42
N ASN A 229 1.41 17.02 29.31
CA ASN A 229 1.38 16.80 30.76
C ASN A 229 0.06 16.15 31.24
N ASP A 230 -1.05 16.41 30.56
CA ASP A 230 -2.37 15.82 30.84
C ASP A 230 -2.61 14.48 30.12
N GLY A 231 -1.65 14.02 29.30
CA GLY A 231 -1.75 12.80 28.50
C GLY A 231 -2.83 12.81 27.42
N SER A 232 -3.40 13.97 27.08
CA SER A 232 -4.43 14.11 26.05
C SER A 232 -3.87 14.21 24.63
N SER A 233 -2.59 14.54 24.52
CA SER A 233 -1.91 14.82 23.25
C SER A 233 -0.56 14.10 23.14
N LEU A 234 -0.20 13.77 21.90
CA LEU A 234 1.05 13.12 21.53
C LEU A 234 1.69 13.86 20.35
N ALA A 235 3.01 14.00 20.40
CA ALA A 235 3.84 14.46 19.29
C ALA A 235 4.95 13.44 18.97
N PHE A 236 5.27 13.32 17.69
CA PHE A 236 6.43 12.57 17.21
C PHE A 236 7.20 13.36 16.15
N ASN A 237 8.51 13.14 16.05
CA ASN A 237 9.33 13.79 15.05
C ASN A 237 9.19 13.06 13.71
N THR A 238 8.84 13.77 12.63
CA THR A 238 8.76 13.14 11.31
C THR A 238 10.13 12.92 10.68
N GLY A 239 11.18 13.59 11.18
CA GLY A 239 12.49 13.66 10.52
C GLY A 239 12.50 14.50 9.24
N LEU A 240 11.36 15.08 8.86
CA LEU A 240 11.25 16.03 7.75
C LEU A 240 11.31 17.47 8.27
N VAL A 241 11.76 18.35 7.41
CA VAL A 241 11.86 19.79 7.64
C VAL A 241 11.11 20.55 6.55
N THR A 242 10.77 21.80 6.79
CA THR A 242 10.26 22.73 5.76
C THR A 242 11.40 23.21 4.85
N ASP A 243 11.06 23.93 3.77
CA ASP A 243 12.04 24.65 2.93
C ASP A 243 12.95 25.61 3.74
N SER A 244 12.49 26.09 4.91
CA SER A 244 13.26 26.95 5.81
C SER A 244 14.02 26.17 6.90
N GLN A 245 14.15 24.85 6.76
CA GLN A 245 14.84 23.96 7.71
C GLN A 245 14.19 23.91 9.11
N GLU A 246 12.88 24.17 9.19
CA GLU A 246 12.11 24.04 10.44
C GLU A 246 11.57 22.62 10.57
N GLN A 247 11.71 21.98 11.74
CA GLN A 247 11.24 20.60 11.92
C GLN A 247 9.72 20.48 11.82
N ILE A 248 9.27 19.34 11.30
CA ILE A 248 7.85 19.00 11.20
C ILE A 248 7.54 17.87 12.17
N PHE A 249 6.54 18.08 13.02
CA PHE A 249 6.07 17.12 14.02
C PHE A 249 4.68 16.62 13.66
N GLY A 250 4.45 15.31 13.83
CA GLY A 250 3.11 14.73 13.78
C GLY A 250 2.41 14.96 15.11
N PHE A 251 1.18 15.48 15.07
CA PHE A 251 0.37 15.76 16.27
C PHE A 251 -0.89 14.91 16.31
N ALA A 252 -1.08 14.21 17.42
CA ALA A 252 -2.23 13.35 17.65
C ALA A 252 -2.93 13.65 18.98
N SER A 253 -4.24 13.44 19.03
CA SER A 253 -5.03 13.50 20.27
C SER A 253 -5.44 12.10 20.69
N LYS A 254 -5.61 11.87 21.98
CA LYS A 254 -6.11 10.60 22.50
C LYS A 254 -7.50 10.30 21.95
N SER A 255 -7.76 9.04 21.61
CA SER A 255 -9.09 8.57 21.22
C SER A 255 -9.98 8.34 22.45
N ASN A 256 -11.28 8.62 22.31
CA ASN A 256 -12.27 8.55 23.40
C ASN A 256 -13.32 7.42 23.22
N GLY A 257 -12.98 6.32 22.55
CA GLY A 257 -13.92 5.22 22.29
C GLY A 257 -13.28 3.84 22.38
N GLU A 258 -14.05 2.87 22.87
CA GLU A 258 -13.65 1.46 22.90
C GLU A 258 -13.54 0.90 21.47
N GLY A 259 -12.54 0.06 21.23
CA GLY A 259 -12.29 -0.52 19.90
C GLY A 259 -11.72 0.47 18.87
N LEU A 260 -11.43 1.71 19.25
CA LEU A 260 -10.69 2.66 18.42
C LEU A 260 -9.18 2.50 18.62
N ARG A 261 -8.41 2.96 17.64
CA ARG A 261 -6.96 3.13 17.76
C ARG A 261 -6.65 4.11 18.89
N PRO A 262 -5.52 3.96 19.61
CA PRO A 262 -5.23 4.77 20.80
C PRO A 262 -5.17 6.28 20.54
N TRP A 263 -4.69 6.67 19.35
CA TRP A 263 -4.45 8.06 18.97
C TRP A 263 -5.14 8.41 17.66
N VAL A 264 -5.60 9.66 17.52
CA VAL A 264 -6.08 10.24 16.27
C VAL A 264 -5.05 11.25 15.78
N LEU A 265 -4.33 10.94 14.69
CA LEU A 265 -3.44 11.87 14.01
C LEU A 265 -4.27 13.02 13.42
N LYS A 266 -4.09 14.23 13.96
CA LYS A 266 -4.89 15.40 13.61
C LYS A 266 -4.27 16.22 12.49
N ARG A 267 -2.94 16.43 12.55
CA ARG A 267 -2.20 17.24 11.58
C ARG A 267 -0.69 17.13 11.82
N PHE A 268 0.05 17.73 10.91
CA PHE A 268 1.47 18.03 11.07
C PHE A 268 1.61 19.50 11.48
N LEU A 269 2.55 19.77 12.38
CA LEU A 269 2.84 21.09 12.92
C LEU A 269 4.31 21.40 12.72
N ARG A 270 4.64 22.63 12.33
CA ARG A 270 6.02 23.09 12.40
C ARG A 270 6.41 23.37 13.84
N GLU A 271 7.69 23.21 14.14
CA GLU A 271 8.28 23.38 15.47
C GLU A 271 7.93 24.72 16.14
N GLY A 272 7.93 25.83 15.40
CA GLY A 272 7.65 27.17 15.87
C GLY A 272 6.17 27.56 15.89
N GLU A 273 5.25 26.66 15.51
CA GLU A 273 3.83 26.97 15.58
C GLU A 273 3.35 27.14 17.03
N ARG A 274 2.63 28.22 17.29
CA ARG A 274 2.06 28.53 18.61
C ARG A 274 1.26 27.35 19.18
N ALA A 275 0.48 26.67 18.33
CA ALA A 275 -0.30 25.51 18.73
C ALA A 275 0.54 24.34 19.27
N TYR A 276 1.78 24.18 18.79
CA TYR A 276 2.71 23.19 19.33
C TYR A 276 3.20 23.62 20.72
N SER A 277 3.66 24.87 20.83
CA SER A 277 4.20 25.44 22.08
C SER A 277 3.16 25.49 23.21
N GLU A 278 1.88 25.72 22.89
CA GLU A 278 0.80 25.72 23.89
C GLU A 278 0.57 24.35 24.53
N ILE A 279 0.88 23.26 23.81
CA ILE A 279 0.62 21.88 24.27
C ILE A 279 1.88 21.26 24.90
N PHE A 280 3.04 21.45 24.26
CA PHE A 280 4.29 20.77 24.65
C PHE A 280 5.33 21.71 25.27
N GLY A 281 5.07 23.03 25.30
CA GLY A 281 6.05 24.02 25.72
C GLY A 281 7.30 23.98 24.83
N GLY A 282 8.48 24.06 25.45
CA GLY A 282 9.76 23.95 24.74
C GLY A 282 10.26 22.51 24.50
N LYS A 283 9.49 21.48 24.89
CA LYS A 283 9.90 20.07 24.73
C LYS A 283 9.72 19.63 23.27
N LYS A 284 10.62 18.78 22.78
CA LYS A 284 10.61 18.28 21.39
C LYS A 284 10.80 16.76 21.39
N PRO A 285 10.02 16.02 20.57
CA PRO A 285 10.28 14.60 20.37
C PRO A 285 11.64 14.42 19.66
N PRO A 286 12.40 13.37 19.99
CA PRO A 286 13.68 13.11 19.35
C PRO A 286 13.49 12.64 17.90
N LEU A 287 14.55 12.77 17.09
CA LEU A 287 14.64 12.11 15.79
C LEU A 287 14.77 10.59 15.98
N ALA A 288 14.26 9.82 15.02
CA ALA A 288 14.45 8.38 15.01
C ALA A 288 15.94 8.05 14.79
N SER A 289 16.53 7.27 15.69
CA SER A 289 17.92 6.81 15.57
C SER A 289 17.97 5.35 15.12
N TYR A 290 18.76 5.03 14.09
CA TYR A 290 18.84 3.68 13.50
C TYR A 290 20.17 2.97 13.75
N TRP A 291 21.18 3.67 14.27
CA TRP A 291 22.51 3.15 14.54
C TRP A 291 23.11 3.86 15.76
N ASP A 292 24.03 3.18 16.44
CA ASP A 292 24.80 3.74 17.56
C ASP A 292 26.24 4.05 17.14
N ASP A 293 26.79 3.29 16.17
CA ASP A 293 28.14 3.47 15.64
C ASP A 293 28.08 3.91 14.16
N PRO A 294 28.54 5.14 13.83
CA PRO A 294 28.60 5.63 12.45
C PRO A 294 29.43 4.76 11.50
N ALA A 295 30.38 3.96 12.01
CA ALA A 295 31.17 3.05 11.17
C ALA A 295 30.30 1.99 10.49
N GLN A 296 29.10 1.71 11.01
CA GLN A 296 28.16 0.78 10.40
C GLN A 296 27.52 1.33 9.11
N LEU A 297 27.58 2.66 8.89
CA LEU A 297 27.07 3.32 7.69
C LEU A 297 28.01 3.20 6.48
N ILE A 298 29.24 2.72 6.69
CA ILE A 298 30.27 2.68 5.66
C ILE A 298 30.63 1.23 5.34
N PHE A 299 30.75 0.92 4.05
CA PHE A 299 31.25 -0.38 3.60
C PHE A 299 32.75 -0.48 3.87
N ASP A 300 33.18 -1.51 4.60
CA ASP A 300 34.58 -1.79 4.89
C ASP A 300 35.17 -2.71 3.81
N PRO A 301 35.98 -2.18 2.87
CA PRO A 301 36.49 -2.99 1.77
C PRO A 301 37.56 -4.01 2.20
N ARG A 302 37.93 -4.07 3.48
CA ARG A 302 38.84 -5.08 4.02
C ARG A 302 38.13 -6.41 4.29
N LEU A 303 36.81 -6.41 4.40
CA LEU A 303 36.00 -7.59 4.63
C LEU A 303 35.59 -8.21 3.29
N SER A 304 35.57 -9.55 3.20
CA SER A 304 35.05 -10.23 2.01
C SER A 304 33.53 -10.09 1.93
N LEU A 305 32.98 -9.93 0.73
CA LEU A 305 31.54 -10.03 0.49
C LEU A 305 31.20 -11.41 -0.04
N GLU A 306 30.38 -12.17 0.68
CA GLU A 306 29.83 -13.45 0.24
C GLU A 306 28.39 -13.29 -0.23
N ILE A 307 28.06 -13.86 -1.38
CA ILE A 307 26.71 -13.75 -1.97
C ILE A 307 26.02 -15.11 -2.05
N ASP A 308 24.78 -15.17 -1.59
CA ASP A 308 23.92 -16.34 -1.75
C ASP A 308 23.28 -16.32 -3.14
N THR A 309 24.02 -16.83 -4.13
CA THR A 309 23.54 -16.85 -5.52
C THR A 309 22.21 -17.56 -5.69
N THR A 310 21.94 -18.62 -4.93
CA THR A 310 20.67 -19.36 -4.99
C THR A 310 19.50 -18.48 -4.58
N HIS A 311 19.61 -17.78 -3.45
CA HIS A 311 18.53 -16.92 -2.98
C HIS A 311 18.38 -15.63 -3.83
N ILE A 312 19.48 -15.12 -4.40
CA ILE A 312 19.43 -14.00 -5.35
C ILE A 312 18.70 -14.40 -6.65
N LEU A 313 19.00 -15.57 -7.20
CA LEU A 313 18.37 -16.07 -8.44
C LEU A 313 16.91 -16.50 -8.22
N ALA A 314 16.50 -16.78 -6.98
CA ALA A 314 15.08 -16.91 -6.63
C ALA A 314 14.29 -15.58 -6.74
N ARG A 315 14.93 -14.49 -7.19
CA ARG A 315 14.32 -13.17 -7.45
C ARG A 315 14.51 -12.72 -8.90
N LEU A 316 14.57 -13.66 -9.86
CA LEU A 316 14.66 -13.35 -11.30
C LEU A 316 13.55 -12.41 -11.79
N ASP A 317 12.39 -12.36 -11.13
CA ASP A 317 11.32 -11.39 -11.39
C ASP A 317 11.81 -9.92 -11.33
N ARG A 318 12.86 -9.64 -10.56
CA ARG A 318 13.44 -8.29 -10.41
C ARG A 318 14.49 -7.97 -11.46
N PHE A 319 15.05 -8.97 -12.14
CA PHE A 319 16.17 -8.79 -13.06
C PHE A 319 15.72 -8.09 -14.35
N PRO A 320 16.66 -7.53 -15.13
CA PRO A 320 16.38 -7.10 -16.50
C PRO A 320 15.79 -8.24 -17.34
N ASP A 321 14.86 -7.92 -18.25
CA ASP A 321 14.10 -8.91 -19.04
C ASP A 321 15.01 -9.94 -19.72
N ILE A 322 16.12 -9.50 -20.30
CA ILE A 322 17.11 -10.35 -21.00
C ILE A 322 17.75 -11.43 -20.12
N LEU A 323 17.77 -11.24 -18.80
CA LEU A 323 18.37 -12.18 -17.85
C LEU A 323 17.33 -13.08 -17.17
N ARG A 324 16.03 -12.74 -17.23
CA ARG A 324 14.99 -13.49 -16.49
C ARG A 324 14.81 -14.92 -16.99
N GLU A 325 14.97 -15.13 -18.29
CA GLU A 325 14.72 -16.42 -18.95
C GLU A 325 15.93 -17.37 -18.90
N ASN A 326 17.11 -16.87 -18.51
CA ASN A 326 18.34 -17.66 -18.49
C ASN A 326 19.08 -17.49 -17.16
N GLU A 327 18.73 -18.35 -16.20
CA GLU A 327 19.32 -18.36 -14.86
C GLU A 327 20.86 -18.49 -14.88
N HIS A 328 21.41 -19.29 -15.79
CA HIS A 328 22.87 -19.44 -15.91
C HIS A 328 23.54 -18.12 -16.31
N MET A 329 22.94 -17.39 -17.26
CA MET A 329 23.43 -16.07 -17.67
C MET A 329 23.29 -15.05 -16.54
N ALA A 330 22.14 -15.04 -15.86
CA ALA A 330 21.91 -14.18 -14.70
C ALA A 330 22.93 -14.44 -13.59
N ARG A 331 23.24 -15.71 -13.30
CA ARG A 331 24.24 -16.11 -12.32
C ARG A 331 25.62 -15.53 -12.63
N ASN A 332 26.08 -15.72 -13.86
CA ASN A 332 27.38 -15.21 -14.30
C ASN A 332 27.43 -13.67 -14.26
N ALA A 333 26.34 -13.00 -14.65
CA ALA A 333 26.22 -11.56 -14.58
C ALA A 333 26.30 -11.04 -13.14
N VAL A 334 25.62 -11.69 -12.19
CA VAL A 334 25.68 -11.33 -10.75
C VAL A 334 27.09 -11.49 -10.19
N ILE A 335 27.78 -12.60 -10.51
CA ILE A 335 29.15 -12.84 -10.05
C ILE A 335 30.09 -11.74 -10.57
N ALA A 336 29.99 -11.38 -11.85
CA ALA A 336 30.77 -10.30 -12.44
C ALA A 336 30.42 -8.92 -11.84
N ALA A 337 29.13 -8.64 -11.65
CA ALA A 337 28.64 -7.39 -11.10
C ALA A 337 29.05 -7.19 -9.64
N LYS A 338 29.10 -8.25 -8.83
CA LYS A 338 29.63 -8.24 -7.46
C LYS A 338 31.06 -7.70 -7.43
N ALA A 339 31.96 -8.27 -8.24
CA ALA A 339 33.35 -7.82 -8.30
C ALA A 339 33.44 -6.34 -8.72
N GLY A 340 32.57 -5.91 -9.66
CA GLY A 340 32.44 -4.52 -10.04
C GLY A 340 31.97 -3.60 -8.90
N ALA A 341 31.02 -4.05 -8.08
CA ALA A 341 30.51 -3.33 -6.92
C ALA A 341 31.58 -3.17 -5.83
N GLU A 342 32.34 -4.22 -5.52
CA GLU A 342 33.46 -4.18 -4.56
C GLU A 342 34.52 -3.17 -5.01
N LEU A 343 34.92 -3.19 -6.29
CA LEU A 343 35.89 -2.23 -6.83
C LEU A 343 35.37 -0.79 -6.79
N ARG A 344 34.06 -0.56 -6.97
CA ARG A 344 33.46 0.78 -6.84
C ARG A 344 33.49 1.26 -5.40
N ALA A 345 33.06 0.41 -4.47
CA ALA A 345 33.05 0.73 -3.05
C ALA A 345 34.46 1.00 -2.51
N TYR A 346 35.46 0.25 -2.98
CA TYR A 346 36.87 0.50 -2.66
C TYR A 346 37.34 1.89 -3.12
N ARG A 347 36.92 2.35 -4.31
CA ARG A 347 37.33 3.65 -4.86
C ARG A 347 36.58 4.83 -4.24
N ASN A 348 35.34 4.62 -3.82
CA ASN A 348 34.48 5.66 -3.28
C ASN A 348 33.62 5.10 -2.15
N TYR A 349 33.95 5.49 -0.91
CA TYR A 349 33.24 5.05 0.30
C TYR A 349 31.75 5.45 0.31
N LYS A 350 31.33 6.43 -0.49
CA LYS A 350 29.93 6.86 -0.62
C LYS A 350 29.09 5.99 -1.55
N VAL A 351 29.69 4.98 -2.21
CA VAL A 351 28.96 4.08 -3.13
C VAL A 351 27.96 3.22 -2.38
N ALA A 352 28.31 2.79 -1.17
CA ALA A 352 27.41 2.03 -0.32
C ALA A 352 26.37 2.98 0.29
N VAL A 353 25.10 2.64 0.14
CA VAL A 353 23.99 3.43 0.69
C VAL A 353 23.40 2.69 1.89
N PRO A 354 23.36 3.29 3.08
CA PRO A 354 22.70 2.70 4.25
C PRO A 354 21.20 2.52 4.02
N GLN A 355 20.66 1.43 4.54
CA GLN A 355 19.22 1.18 4.65
C GLN A 355 18.92 0.51 5.99
N TYR A 356 17.66 0.56 6.41
CA TYR A 356 17.20 -0.12 7.61
C TYR A 356 16.18 -1.17 7.20
N PHE A 357 16.64 -2.41 7.16
CA PHE A 357 15.83 -3.56 6.79
C PHE A 357 15.07 -4.08 7.99
N ARG A 358 13.88 -4.62 7.74
CA ARG A 358 13.08 -5.28 8.77
C ARG A 358 12.31 -6.43 8.17
N ASP A 359 12.54 -7.62 8.70
CA ASP A 359 11.70 -8.78 8.36
C ASP A 359 10.31 -8.64 8.98
N LYS A 360 9.30 -9.32 8.43
CA LYS A 360 7.91 -9.24 8.91
C LYS A 360 7.82 -9.60 10.39
N GLY A 361 7.56 -8.59 11.22
CA GLY A 361 7.49 -8.74 12.68
C GLY A 361 8.84 -8.86 13.41
N GLY A 362 9.97 -8.83 12.68
CA GLY A 362 11.32 -8.94 13.23
C GLY A 362 11.89 -7.63 13.79
N LYS A 363 13.01 -7.76 14.50
CA LYS A 363 13.86 -6.61 14.83
C LYS A 363 14.44 -6.03 13.54
N GLY A 364 14.50 -4.70 13.47
CA GLY A 364 15.16 -4.04 12.35
C GLY A 364 16.68 -4.18 12.46
N GLU A 365 17.33 -4.17 11.31
CA GLU A 365 18.77 -4.23 11.20
C GLU A 365 19.27 -3.22 10.15
N LEU A 366 20.40 -2.60 10.45
CA LEU A 366 21.10 -1.78 9.47
C LEU A 366 21.74 -2.69 8.43
N GLN A 367 21.52 -2.37 7.16
CA GLN A 367 22.21 -3.00 6.04
C GLN A 367 22.76 -1.91 5.12
N LEU A 368 23.70 -2.29 4.27
CA LEU A 368 24.18 -1.47 3.17
C LEU A 368 23.59 -1.95 1.85
N LEU A 369 23.53 -1.05 0.89
CA LEU A 369 23.15 -1.32 -0.49
C LEU A 369 24.35 -1.05 -1.38
N LEU A 370 24.71 -2.02 -2.22
CA LEU A 370 25.70 -1.82 -3.29
C LEU A 370 25.03 -1.90 -4.66
N PRO A 371 25.43 -1.05 -5.62
CA PRO A 371 24.86 -1.08 -6.96
C PRO A 371 25.36 -2.30 -7.74
N ILE A 372 24.43 -3.07 -8.29
CA ILE A 372 24.71 -4.17 -9.22
C ILE A 372 24.38 -3.71 -10.64
N CYS A 373 25.42 -3.61 -11.45
CA CYS A 373 25.34 -3.27 -12.87
C CYS A 373 25.38 -4.56 -13.70
N LEU A 374 24.23 -5.01 -14.21
CA LEU A 374 24.09 -6.27 -14.93
C LEU A 374 24.21 -6.09 -16.45
N GLU A 375 23.62 -5.03 -17.00
CA GLU A 375 23.60 -4.79 -18.45
C GLU A 375 24.76 -3.88 -18.89
N LYS A 376 25.00 -2.79 -18.14
CA LYS A 376 26.00 -1.77 -18.51
C LYS A 376 26.79 -1.37 -17.27
N PRO A 377 28.13 -1.32 -17.33
CA PRO A 377 28.93 -0.91 -16.18
C PRO A 377 28.52 0.44 -15.61
N SER A 378 28.12 1.41 -16.43
CA SER A 378 27.79 2.77 -15.96
C SER A 378 26.43 2.92 -15.26
N ARG A 379 25.57 1.89 -15.27
CA ARG A 379 24.19 1.98 -14.76
C ARG A 379 23.89 0.83 -13.81
N ALA A 380 23.41 1.13 -12.61
CA ALA A 380 22.87 0.11 -11.72
C ALA A 380 21.53 -0.39 -12.28
N ASP A 381 21.30 -1.69 -12.24
CA ASP A 381 20.02 -2.29 -12.62
C ASP A 381 19.28 -2.80 -11.36
N LEU A 382 20.04 -3.24 -10.36
CA LEU A 382 19.57 -3.68 -9.05
C LEU A 382 20.48 -3.14 -7.95
N ALA A 383 20.04 -3.23 -6.69
CA ALA A 383 20.89 -3.06 -5.52
C ALA A 383 21.01 -4.37 -4.75
N ILE A 384 22.22 -4.78 -4.40
CA ILE A 384 22.44 -5.94 -3.53
C ILE A 384 22.43 -5.50 -2.07
N THR A 385 21.74 -6.23 -1.21
CA THR A 385 21.73 -5.95 0.23
C THR A 385 22.95 -6.56 0.89
N VAL A 386 23.58 -5.85 1.82
CA VAL A 386 24.86 -6.23 2.42
C VAL A 386 24.77 -6.06 3.93
N ALA A 387 24.89 -7.16 4.68
CA ALA A 387 24.91 -7.15 6.14
C ALA A 387 26.21 -7.78 6.64
N LYS A 388 26.74 -7.32 7.78
CA LYS A 388 27.88 -8.00 8.41
C LYS A 388 27.46 -9.39 8.90
N THR A 389 28.39 -10.34 8.87
CA THR A 389 28.21 -11.63 9.54
C THR A 389 28.12 -11.44 11.05
N ALA A 390 27.59 -12.43 11.78
CA ALA A 390 27.52 -12.36 13.24
C ALA A 390 28.91 -12.25 13.92
N SER A 391 29.98 -12.64 13.21
CA SER A 391 31.38 -12.51 13.61
C SER A 391 32.04 -11.18 13.18
N ASP A 392 31.34 -10.33 12.41
CA ASP A 392 31.82 -9.06 11.88
C ASP A 392 33.11 -9.13 11.02
N ASP A 393 33.48 -10.33 10.55
CA ASP A 393 34.70 -10.62 9.78
C ASP A 393 34.47 -10.69 8.26
N ALA A 394 33.21 -10.70 7.84
CA ALA A 394 32.79 -10.72 6.46
C ALA A 394 31.44 -10.01 6.29
N TYR A 395 31.07 -9.75 5.05
CA TYR A 395 29.73 -9.38 4.66
C TYR A 395 29.00 -10.56 4.01
N ARG A 396 27.69 -10.62 4.22
CA ARG A 396 26.79 -11.54 3.52
C ARG A 396 25.72 -10.75 2.77
N SER A 397 25.39 -11.24 1.58
CA SER A 397 24.17 -10.87 0.87
C SER A 397 23.30 -12.09 0.59
N ALA A 398 22.00 -11.96 0.85
CA ALA A 398 21.02 -12.97 0.47
C ALA A 398 20.12 -12.51 -0.68
N THR A 399 19.97 -11.22 -0.96
CA THR A 399 18.95 -10.75 -1.91
C THR A 399 19.34 -9.47 -2.64
N VAL A 400 18.56 -9.17 -3.68
CA VAL A 400 18.67 -7.98 -4.50
C VAL A 400 17.33 -7.24 -4.52
N LEU A 401 17.38 -5.92 -4.51
CA LEU A 401 16.24 -5.02 -4.55
C LEU A 401 16.17 -4.33 -5.91
N THR A 402 14.95 -4.03 -6.36
CA THR A 402 14.77 -3.05 -7.44
C THR A 402 15.27 -1.69 -6.97
N LEU A 403 15.61 -0.78 -7.89
CA LEU A 403 16.11 0.54 -7.51
C LEU A 403 15.08 1.36 -6.72
N ASP A 404 13.78 1.20 -6.99
CA ASP A 404 12.72 1.87 -6.23
C ASP A 404 12.63 1.31 -4.80
N GLN A 405 12.76 -0.01 -4.62
CA GLN A 405 12.81 -0.64 -3.29
C GLN A 405 14.05 -0.17 -2.51
N ALA A 406 15.21 -0.13 -3.18
CA ALA A 406 16.46 0.32 -2.59
C ALA A 406 16.37 1.79 -2.14
N TYR A 407 15.83 2.67 -3.00
CA TYR A 407 15.60 4.07 -2.67
C TYR A 407 14.62 4.22 -1.49
N ASN A 408 13.50 3.51 -1.53
CA ASN A 408 12.50 3.54 -0.46
C ASN A 408 13.08 3.18 0.90
N ASN A 409 13.91 2.13 0.97
CA ASN A 409 14.55 1.70 2.21
C ASN A 409 15.69 2.64 2.65
N ALA A 410 16.46 3.17 1.70
CA ALA A 410 17.55 4.11 1.99
C ALA A 410 17.04 5.46 2.50
N ARG A 411 15.94 5.95 1.91
CA ARG A 411 15.33 7.25 2.25
C ARG A 411 14.94 7.33 3.73
N LEU A 412 14.66 6.19 4.37
CA LEU A 412 14.37 6.09 5.79
C LEU A 412 15.50 6.64 6.68
N LEU A 413 16.77 6.55 6.24
CA LEU A 413 17.91 7.03 7.02
C LEU A 413 18.36 8.42 6.58
N ALA A 414 18.42 8.64 5.26
CA ALA A 414 18.87 9.90 4.68
C ALA A 414 18.33 10.04 3.25
N ARG A 415 18.18 11.28 2.78
CA ARG A 415 17.85 11.55 1.38
C ARG A 415 19.06 11.16 0.49
N PRO A 416 18.93 10.23 -0.47
CA PRO A 416 20.07 9.77 -1.27
C PRO A 416 20.66 10.77 -2.31
N ASP A 417 20.35 12.07 -2.24
CA ASP A 417 20.66 13.09 -3.26
C ASP A 417 21.92 13.95 -2.93
N ARG A 418 22.34 14.76 -3.91
CA ARG A 418 23.36 15.81 -3.72
C ARG A 418 22.73 16.99 -2.96
N GLU A 419 23.18 17.24 -1.75
CA GLU A 419 22.56 18.23 -0.87
C GLU A 419 23.11 19.66 -1.04
N TRP A 420 24.43 19.85 -0.98
CA TRP A 420 24.99 21.20 -0.79
C TRP A 420 26.30 21.49 -1.52
N LEU A 421 27.07 20.47 -1.89
CA LEU A 421 28.33 20.62 -2.61
C LEU A 421 28.15 20.23 -4.08
N ASP A 422 27.32 21.00 -4.76
CA ASP A 422 27.04 20.81 -6.17
C ASP A 422 27.82 21.85 -6.99
N PRO A 423 28.80 21.42 -7.82
CA PRO A 423 29.61 22.32 -8.62
C PRO A 423 28.82 23.02 -9.74
N ASP A 424 27.59 22.59 -10.01
CA ASP A 424 26.72 23.12 -11.06
C ASP A 424 25.70 24.15 -10.53
N PHE A 425 25.78 24.57 -9.26
CA PHE A 425 25.03 25.72 -8.76
C PHE A 425 25.59 27.01 -9.38
N GLU A 426 24.80 27.64 -10.26
CA GLU A 426 25.04 28.99 -10.79
C GLU A 426 24.78 30.10 -9.76
#